data_AF-A0A3M2AEC6-F1
#
_entry.id   AF-A0A3M2AEC6-F1
#
_cell.length_a   1.000
_cell.length_b   1.000
_cell.length_c   1.000
_cell.angle_alpha   90.00
_cell.angle_beta   90.00
_cell.angle_gamma   90.00
#
_symmetry.space_group_name_H-M   'P 1'
#
loop_
_entity.id
_entity.type
_entity.pdbx_description
1 polymer ?
#
loop_
_entity_poly.entity_id
_entity_poly.type
_entity_poly.pdbx_seq_one_letter_code
_entity_poly.pdbx_strand_id
1 'polypeptide(L)'
;GGACVDGQCTCPPDSMMCGNACVDVQNDPNNCGNCGVACSDLQSCEAGNCVCAPGYTQCGNACVNVANDPNHCGDCGTACGPNQVCMNGSCTQDCGGLAQCGQSCVDFKSDPLNCGECGKQCKADQVCVDGKCEDYFIPNCNSCPCDECQGDFDQCCFNDFVDHTVCAKECP
;
A
#
# COMPACT_ATOMS: atom_id res chain seq x y z
N GLY A 1 13.55 -14.95 14.75
CA GLY A 1 12.86 -15.59 15.88
C GLY A 1 12.46 -17.02 15.53
N GLY A 2 13.39 -17.97 15.61
CA GLY A 2 13.11 -19.39 15.47
C GLY A 2 13.45 -20.13 16.76
N ALA A 3 12.76 -21.24 17.03
CA ALA A 3 13.09 -22.14 18.13
C ALA A 3 13.88 -23.34 17.60
N CYS A 4 14.84 -23.84 18.37
CA CYS A 4 15.49 -25.11 18.07
C CYS A 4 14.77 -26.24 18.80
N VAL A 5 14.22 -27.20 18.04
CA VAL A 5 13.64 -28.43 18.57
C VAL A 5 14.42 -29.59 17.95
N ASP A 6 15.04 -30.42 18.80
CA ASP A 6 15.86 -31.58 18.39
C ASP A 6 16.97 -31.27 17.37
N GLY A 7 17.55 -30.07 17.44
CA GLY A 7 18.62 -29.65 16.53
C GLY A 7 18.15 -29.17 15.16
N GLN A 8 16.83 -29.06 14.95
CA GLN A 8 16.23 -28.40 13.78
C GLN A 8 15.64 -27.05 14.17
N CYS A 9 15.85 -26.05 13.31
CA CYS A 9 15.15 -24.77 13.41
C CYS A 9 13.68 -24.99 13.02
N THR A 10 12.78 -24.71 13.95
CA THR A 10 11.34 -24.70 13.71
C THR A 10 10.83 -23.27 13.72
N CYS A 11 9.98 -22.94 12.75
CA CYS A 11 9.35 -21.64 12.66
C CYS A 11 8.09 -21.53 13.53
N PRO A 12 7.77 -20.31 14.02
CA PRO A 12 6.47 -20.06 14.63
C PRO A 12 5.32 -20.35 13.65
N PRO A 13 4.08 -20.52 14.15
CA PRO A 13 2.90 -20.64 13.30
C PRO A 13 2.84 -19.52 12.25
N ASP A 14 2.28 -19.83 11.08
CA ASP A 14 2.12 -18.89 9.96
C ASP A 14 3.44 -18.38 9.33
N SER A 15 4.58 -18.97 9.71
CA SER A 15 5.89 -18.71 9.10
C SER A 15 6.57 -19.99 8.62
N MET A 16 7.37 -19.86 7.56
CA MET A 16 8.04 -20.97 6.89
C MET A 16 9.56 -20.83 6.99
N MET A 17 10.26 -21.96 7.13
CA MET A 17 11.73 -22.00 7.03
C MET A 17 12.16 -21.75 5.58
N CYS A 18 12.77 -20.60 5.33
CA CYS A 18 13.38 -20.25 4.04
C CYS A 18 14.90 -20.12 4.22
N GLY A 19 15.61 -21.19 3.86
CA GLY A 19 17.04 -21.33 4.18
C GLY A 19 17.26 -21.43 5.69
N ASN A 20 17.89 -20.41 6.27
CA ASN A 20 18.23 -20.36 7.70
C ASN A 20 17.37 -19.36 8.50
N ALA A 21 16.32 -18.81 7.89
CA ALA A 21 15.44 -17.83 8.51
C ALA A 21 13.97 -18.27 8.43
N CYS A 22 13.19 -17.84 9.41
CA CYS A 22 11.73 -17.92 9.34
C CYS A 22 11.20 -16.66 8.67
N VAL A 23 10.40 -16.84 7.63
CA VAL A 23 9.71 -15.75 6.94
C VAL A 23 8.20 -15.94 7.10
N ASP A 24 7.47 -14.84 7.23
CA ASP A 24 6.02 -14.85 7.24
C ASP A 24 5.52 -15.09 5.82
N VAL A 25 5.04 -16.29 5.51
CA VAL A 25 4.51 -16.57 4.17
C VAL A 25 3.05 -16.16 4.01
N GLN A 26 2.40 -15.70 5.07
CA GLN A 26 1.01 -15.30 5.06
C GLN A 26 0.83 -13.83 4.73
N ASN A 27 1.79 -12.98 5.11
CA ASN A 27 1.69 -11.53 4.97
C ASN A 27 2.94 -10.84 4.37
N ASP A 28 4.08 -11.54 4.18
CA ASP A 28 5.24 -10.93 3.53
C ASP A 28 5.04 -10.86 2.00
N PRO A 29 4.95 -9.66 1.40
CA PRO A 29 4.80 -9.52 -0.05
C PRO A 29 6.01 -10.05 -0.84
N ASN A 30 7.16 -10.31 -0.21
CA ASN A 30 8.32 -10.91 -0.86
C ASN A 30 8.39 -12.45 -0.71
N ASN A 31 7.53 -13.05 0.12
CA ASN A 31 7.54 -14.48 0.43
C ASN A 31 6.10 -15.06 0.49
N CYS A 32 5.19 -14.56 -0.33
CA CYS A 32 3.77 -14.83 -0.23
C CYS A 32 3.40 -16.26 -0.65
N GLY A 33 2.88 -17.04 0.30
CA GLY A 33 2.52 -18.45 0.14
C GLY A 33 3.72 -19.42 0.10
N ASN A 34 4.92 -18.94 -0.26
CA ASN A 34 6.14 -19.73 -0.27
C ASN A 34 7.41 -18.83 -0.31
N CYS A 35 8.55 -19.40 0.04
CA CYS A 35 9.85 -18.73 0.01
C CYS A 35 10.15 -18.12 -1.38
N GLY A 36 10.46 -16.81 -1.41
CA GLY A 36 10.85 -16.09 -2.62
C GLY A 36 9.73 -15.87 -3.63
N VAL A 37 8.48 -16.17 -3.29
CA VAL A 37 7.32 -15.81 -4.11
C VAL A 37 6.94 -14.37 -3.79
N ALA A 38 7.38 -13.44 -4.63
CA ALA A 38 7.05 -12.03 -4.50
C ALA A 38 5.72 -11.72 -5.20
N CYS A 39 4.88 -10.90 -4.56
CA CYS A 39 3.72 -10.29 -5.19
C CYS A 39 4.15 -9.22 -6.20
N SER A 40 3.34 -9.05 -7.24
CA SER A 40 3.62 -8.04 -8.27
C SER A 40 3.30 -6.63 -7.76
N ASP A 41 3.65 -5.63 -8.56
CA ASP A 41 3.30 -4.23 -8.24
C ASP A 41 1.80 -4.09 -7.96
N LEU A 42 1.47 -3.27 -6.94
CA LEU A 42 0.10 -2.99 -6.49
C LEU A 42 -0.64 -4.21 -5.91
N GLN A 43 0.11 -5.23 -5.50
CA GLN A 43 -0.41 -6.38 -4.76
C GLN A 43 0.18 -6.43 -3.35
N SER A 44 -0.61 -6.94 -2.41
CA SER A 44 -0.20 -7.31 -1.06
C SER A 44 -0.29 -8.82 -0.88
N CYS A 45 0.38 -9.35 0.14
CA CYS A 45 0.17 -10.73 0.55
C CYS A 45 -0.94 -10.79 1.60
N GLU A 46 -1.99 -11.54 1.31
CA GLU A 46 -3.07 -11.81 2.25
C GLU A 46 -3.32 -13.30 2.33
N ALA A 47 -3.19 -13.87 3.53
CA ALA A 47 -3.37 -15.29 3.80
C ALA A 47 -2.58 -16.21 2.83
N GLY A 48 -1.37 -15.78 2.46
CA GLY A 48 -0.48 -16.51 1.56
C GLY A 48 -0.84 -16.43 0.08
N ASN A 49 -1.67 -15.46 -0.31
CA ASN A 49 -2.01 -15.19 -1.72
C ASN A 49 -1.73 -13.74 -2.06
N CYS A 50 -1.17 -13.51 -3.25
CA CYS A 50 -1.06 -12.16 -3.78
C CYS A 50 -2.42 -11.67 -4.24
N VAL A 51 -2.92 -10.64 -3.57
CA VAL A 51 -4.19 -9.98 -3.85
C VAL A 51 -3.92 -8.51 -4.18
N CYS A 52 -4.85 -7.82 -4.81
CA CYS A 52 -4.68 -6.38 -5.01
C CYS A 52 -4.56 -5.66 -3.66
N ALA A 53 -3.59 -4.76 -3.58
CA ALA A 53 -3.39 -3.93 -2.40
C ALA A 53 -4.67 -3.12 -2.09
N PRO A 54 -4.88 -2.72 -0.82
CA PRO A 54 -5.98 -1.84 -0.45
C PRO A 54 -6.11 -0.63 -1.40
N GLY A 55 -7.35 -0.33 -1.81
CA GLY A 55 -7.63 0.72 -2.79
C GLY A 55 -7.53 0.30 -4.26
N TYR A 56 -7.06 -0.92 -4.55
CA TYR A 56 -7.02 -1.47 -5.90
C TYR A 56 -8.05 -2.59 -6.10
N THR A 57 -8.61 -2.67 -7.30
CA THR A 57 -9.57 -3.69 -7.71
C THR A 57 -8.94 -4.64 -8.70
N GLN A 58 -9.20 -5.95 -8.54
CA GLN A 58 -8.76 -6.97 -9.49
C GLN A 58 -9.56 -6.85 -10.79
N CYS A 59 -8.90 -6.39 -11.85
CA CYS A 59 -9.45 -6.29 -13.20
C CYS A 59 -8.72 -7.26 -14.12
N GLY A 60 -9.28 -8.48 -14.25
CA GLY A 60 -8.64 -9.57 -14.98
C GLY A 60 -7.39 -10.05 -14.25
N ASN A 61 -6.21 -9.82 -14.82
CA ASN A 61 -4.91 -10.17 -14.22
C ASN A 61 -4.15 -8.96 -13.65
N ALA A 62 -4.76 -7.76 -13.65
CA ALA A 62 -4.14 -6.53 -13.18
C ALA A 62 -4.90 -5.95 -11.98
N CYS A 63 -4.16 -5.27 -11.12
CA CYS A 63 -4.73 -4.45 -10.05
C CYS A 63 -4.85 -3.01 -10.51
N VAL A 64 -6.06 -2.46 -10.43
CA VAL A 64 -6.40 -1.15 -10.98
C VAL A 64 -7.01 -0.27 -9.92
N ASN A 65 -6.58 0.99 -9.87
CA ASN A 65 -7.23 1.99 -9.03
C ASN A 65 -8.48 2.51 -9.75
N VAL A 66 -9.62 1.88 -9.48
CA VAL A 66 -10.90 2.27 -10.09
C VAL A 66 -11.39 3.64 -9.65
N ALA A 67 -10.78 4.24 -8.61
CA ALA A 67 -11.16 5.57 -8.15
C ALA A 67 -10.67 6.68 -9.09
N ASN A 68 -9.58 6.45 -9.84
CA ASN A 68 -8.97 7.48 -10.68
C ASN A 68 -8.38 6.98 -12.01
N ASP A 69 -8.47 5.69 -12.35
CA ASP A 69 -8.11 5.19 -13.68
C ASP A 69 -9.21 5.53 -14.71
N PRO A 70 -8.93 6.37 -15.71
CA PRO A 70 -9.90 6.74 -16.74
C PRO A 70 -10.37 5.57 -17.63
N ASN A 71 -9.67 4.43 -17.65
CA ASN A 71 -10.09 3.25 -18.41
C ASN A 71 -10.90 2.27 -17.56
N HIS A 72 -10.98 2.48 -16.24
CA HIS A 72 -11.63 1.58 -15.27
C HIS A 72 -12.33 2.37 -14.14
N CYS A 73 -13.01 3.45 -14.49
CA CYS A 73 -13.54 4.42 -13.54
C CYS A 73 -14.81 3.92 -12.86
N GLY A 74 -14.70 3.53 -11.59
CA GLY A 74 -15.77 2.99 -10.75
C GLY A 74 -15.88 1.46 -10.81
N ASP A 75 -15.48 0.85 -11.93
CA ASP A 75 -15.37 -0.60 -12.11
C ASP A 75 -14.39 -0.95 -13.25
N CYS A 76 -14.09 -2.24 -13.40
CA CYS A 76 -13.15 -2.74 -14.40
C CYS A 76 -13.59 -2.59 -15.87
N GLY A 77 -14.84 -2.23 -16.15
CA GLY A 77 -15.38 -2.13 -17.51
C GLY A 77 -15.65 -0.69 -17.97
N THR A 78 -15.57 0.28 -17.06
CA THR A 78 -16.03 1.64 -17.31
C THR A 78 -14.88 2.53 -17.74
N ALA A 79 -14.85 2.88 -19.03
CA ALA A 79 -13.93 3.90 -19.54
C ALA A 79 -14.64 5.26 -19.63
N CYS A 80 -13.94 6.31 -19.21
CA CYS A 80 -14.40 7.68 -19.38
C CYS A 80 -14.36 8.11 -20.84
N GLY A 81 -15.35 8.90 -21.25
CA GLY A 81 -15.44 9.42 -22.60
C GLY A 81 -14.37 10.47 -22.90
N PRO A 82 -14.28 10.91 -24.17
CA PRO A 82 -13.32 11.93 -24.56
C PRO A 82 -13.49 13.22 -23.73
N ASN A 83 -12.38 13.73 -23.21
CA ASN A 83 -12.29 14.92 -22.35
C ASN A 83 -12.94 14.75 -20.96
N GLN A 84 -13.32 13.54 -20.56
CA GLN A 84 -13.71 13.26 -19.19
C GLN A 84 -12.50 12.83 -18.37
N VAL A 85 -12.59 13.05 -17.07
CA VAL A 85 -11.61 12.60 -16.09
C VAL A 85 -12.26 11.60 -15.14
N CYS A 86 -11.49 10.67 -14.60
CA CYS A 86 -11.96 9.80 -13.54
C CYS A 86 -11.68 10.45 -12.18
N MET A 87 -12.76 10.73 -11.45
CA MET A 87 -12.72 11.31 -10.12
C MET A 87 -13.58 10.48 -9.18
N ASN A 88 -12.95 9.89 -8.15
CA ASN A 88 -13.61 9.07 -7.13
C ASN A 88 -14.55 8.00 -7.72
N GLY A 89 -14.11 7.34 -8.79
CA GLY A 89 -14.86 6.27 -9.46
C GLY A 89 -16.01 6.76 -10.32
N SER A 90 -16.03 8.04 -10.71
CA SER A 90 -17.01 8.60 -11.63
C SER A 90 -16.36 9.42 -12.73
N CYS A 91 -16.84 9.27 -13.96
CA CYS A 91 -16.40 10.08 -15.08
C CYS A 91 -17.01 11.48 -15.03
N THR A 92 -16.19 12.49 -14.78
CA THR A 92 -16.57 13.90 -14.66
C THR A 92 -15.91 14.76 -15.74
N GLN A 93 -16.24 16.05 -15.80
CA GLN A 93 -15.64 16.98 -16.77
C GLN A 93 -14.36 17.65 -16.25
N ASP A 94 -14.18 17.66 -14.93
CA ASP A 94 -13.02 18.24 -14.25
C ASP A 94 -12.78 17.51 -12.91
N CYS A 95 -11.60 17.75 -12.33
CA CYS A 95 -11.17 17.15 -11.07
C CYS A 95 -11.64 17.90 -9.81
N GLY A 96 -12.50 18.92 -9.96
CA GLY A 96 -12.91 19.77 -8.86
C GLY A 96 -11.72 20.35 -8.09
N GLY A 97 -11.58 19.93 -6.83
CA GLY A 97 -10.48 20.34 -5.95
C GLY A 97 -9.23 19.44 -6.02
N LEU A 98 -9.28 18.33 -6.75
CA LEU A 98 -8.14 17.43 -6.94
C LEU A 98 -7.25 17.88 -8.10
N ALA A 99 -6.03 17.35 -8.15
CA ALA A 99 -5.11 17.62 -9.23
C ALA A 99 -5.41 16.73 -10.44
N GLN A 100 -5.31 17.29 -11.65
CA GLN A 100 -5.52 16.56 -12.89
C GLN A 100 -4.20 16.04 -13.48
N CYS A 101 -4.06 14.72 -13.54
CA CYS A 101 -2.96 14.03 -14.19
C CYS A 101 -3.47 13.29 -15.43
N GLY A 102 -3.47 13.99 -16.57
CA GLY A 102 -4.12 13.49 -17.79
C GLY A 102 -5.64 13.40 -17.61
N GLN A 103 -6.20 12.19 -17.68
CA GLN A 103 -7.61 11.93 -17.38
C GLN A 103 -7.83 11.35 -15.96
N SER A 104 -6.82 11.37 -15.10
CA SER A 104 -6.91 10.91 -13.71
C SER A 104 -7.00 12.10 -12.76
N CYS A 105 -7.88 12.03 -11.77
CA CYS A 105 -7.94 12.98 -10.67
C CYS A 105 -7.31 12.37 -9.43
N VAL A 106 -6.24 13.01 -8.95
CA VAL A 106 -5.40 12.50 -7.87
C VAL A 106 -5.29 13.53 -6.75
N ASP A 107 -5.19 13.06 -5.51
CA ASP A 107 -4.92 13.93 -4.38
C ASP A 107 -3.41 14.07 -4.16
N PHE A 108 -2.85 15.20 -4.57
CA PHE A 108 -1.43 15.47 -4.36
C PHE A 108 -1.01 15.49 -2.89
N LYS A 109 -1.95 15.60 -1.94
CA LYS A 109 -1.60 15.66 -0.52
C LYS A 109 -1.36 14.30 0.11
N SER A 110 -2.02 13.27 -0.41
CA SER A 110 -2.11 11.96 0.24
C SER A 110 -1.80 10.79 -0.71
N ASP A 111 -1.81 10.98 -2.03
CA ASP A 111 -1.53 9.92 -3.01
C ASP A 111 -0.02 9.65 -3.10
N PRO A 112 0.47 8.49 -2.63
CA PRO A 112 1.89 8.15 -2.67
C PRO A 112 2.43 7.93 -4.09
N LEU A 113 1.59 7.81 -5.12
CA LEU A 113 2.00 7.71 -6.52
C LEU A 113 2.04 9.08 -7.23
N ASN A 114 1.47 10.13 -6.61
CA ASN A 114 1.33 11.46 -7.18
C ASN A 114 1.64 12.57 -6.15
N CYS A 115 2.63 12.37 -5.29
CA CYS A 115 2.82 13.18 -4.10
C CYS A 115 3.43 14.57 -4.40
N GLY A 116 2.55 15.58 -4.42
CA GLY A 116 2.87 16.97 -4.74
C GLY A 116 2.90 17.31 -6.24
N GLU A 117 3.03 16.31 -7.13
CA GLU A 117 2.94 16.46 -8.59
C GLU A 117 2.61 15.13 -9.27
N CYS A 118 2.16 15.18 -10.53
CA CYS A 118 1.79 13.99 -11.29
C CYS A 118 2.97 13.02 -11.46
N GLY A 119 2.76 11.76 -11.08
CA GLY A 119 3.75 10.69 -11.22
C GLY A 119 4.94 10.78 -10.25
N LYS A 120 4.92 11.70 -9.29
CA LYS A 120 5.94 11.73 -8.23
C LYS A 120 5.60 10.68 -7.17
N GLN A 121 6.13 9.50 -7.40
CA GLN A 121 5.98 8.36 -6.49
C GLN A 121 6.94 8.47 -5.29
N CYS A 122 6.39 8.29 -4.09
CA CYS A 122 7.16 8.09 -2.87
C CYS A 122 7.81 6.70 -2.86
N LYS A 123 8.93 6.57 -2.15
CA LYS A 123 9.58 5.27 -1.99
C LYS A 123 8.70 4.31 -1.19
N ALA A 124 9.01 3.02 -1.25
CA ALA A 124 8.26 1.98 -0.54
C ALA A 124 8.23 2.17 1.00
N ASP A 125 9.21 2.89 1.55
CA ASP A 125 9.34 3.24 2.97
C ASP A 125 8.87 4.68 3.28
N GLN A 126 8.09 5.28 2.37
CA GLN A 126 7.61 6.65 2.49
C GLN A 126 6.09 6.75 2.31
N VAL A 127 5.51 7.76 2.93
CA VAL A 127 4.10 8.14 2.84
C VAL A 127 3.97 9.54 2.27
N CYS A 128 2.86 9.84 1.59
CA CYS A 128 2.58 11.20 1.14
C CYS A 128 1.84 11.96 2.24
N VAL A 129 2.46 13.02 2.77
CA VAL A 129 1.87 13.90 3.79
C VAL A 129 1.97 15.33 3.30
N ASP A 130 0.81 15.97 3.12
CA ASP A 130 0.69 17.34 2.59
C ASP A 130 1.52 17.60 1.32
N GLY A 131 1.63 16.59 0.46
CA GLY A 131 2.34 16.65 -0.81
C GLY A 131 3.85 16.50 -0.74
N LYS A 132 4.36 15.95 0.35
CA LYS A 132 5.75 15.55 0.51
C LYS A 132 5.84 14.07 0.86
N CYS A 133 6.83 13.42 0.27
CA CYS A 133 7.19 12.06 0.66
C CYS A 133 7.99 12.14 1.95
N GLU A 134 7.41 11.64 3.02
CA GLU A 134 8.01 11.60 4.35
C GLU A 134 8.26 10.14 4.74
N ASP A 135 9.36 9.88 5.44
CA ASP A 135 9.69 8.54 5.91
C ASP A 135 8.73 8.12 7.04
N TYR A 136 8.52 6.81 7.21
CA TYR A 136 7.81 6.24 8.35
C TYR A 136 8.46 4.94 8.80
N PHE A 137 8.11 4.44 9.98
CA PHE A 137 8.37 3.04 10.33
C PHE A 137 7.14 2.37 10.93
N ILE A 138 7.06 1.05 10.80
CA ILE A 138 5.99 0.23 11.38
C ILE A 138 6.43 -0.18 12.80
N PRO A 139 5.81 0.35 13.86
CA PRO A 139 6.05 -0.08 15.24
C PRO A 139 5.42 -1.45 15.53
N ASN A 140 5.79 -2.09 16.64
CA ASN A 140 5.17 -3.33 17.12
C ASN A 140 3.89 -3.06 17.93
N CYS A 141 2.99 -2.26 17.35
CA CYS A 141 1.68 -1.96 17.90
C CYS A 141 0.68 -1.84 16.74
N ASN A 142 -0.57 -2.24 16.99
CA ASN A 142 -1.60 -2.29 15.94
C ASN A 142 -2.67 -1.21 16.12
N SER A 143 -2.46 -0.29 17.06
CA SER A 143 -3.33 0.86 17.29
C SER A 143 -2.58 1.99 18.01
N CYS A 144 -3.13 3.20 17.92
CA CYS A 144 -2.64 4.37 18.64
C CYS A 144 -3.39 4.59 19.96
N PRO A 145 -2.72 5.13 21.00
CA PRO A 145 -1.32 5.57 21.03
C PRO A 145 -0.33 4.40 21.09
N CYS A 146 0.89 4.63 20.59
CA CYS A 146 1.94 3.64 20.54
C CYS A 146 3.23 4.17 21.18
N ASP A 147 3.67 3.52 22.25
CA ASP A 147 4.84 3.98 23.05
C ASP A 147 6.17 3.90 22.29
N GLU A 148 6.21 3.15 21.19
CA GLU A 148 7.37 3.03 20.30
C GLU A 148 7.56 4.26 19.40
N CYS A 149 6.51 5.08 19.19
CA CYS A 149 6.63 6.33 18.44
C CYS A 149 7.34 7.38 19.30
N GLN A 150 8.62 7.64 19.01
CA GLN A 150 9.48 8.55 19.75
C GLN A 150 10.46 9.26 18.81
N GLY A 151 11.05 10.37 19.30
CA GLY A 151 12.08 11.11 18.55
C GLY A 151 11.49 11.84 17.35
N ASP A 152 12.11 11.69 16.18
CA ASP A 152 11.65 12.32 14.93
C ASP A 152 10.36 11.69 14.34
N PHE A 153 9.88 10.59 14.94
CA PHE A 153 8.69 9.83 14.54
C PHE A 153 7.74 9.66 15.75
N ASP A 154 7.36 10.77 16.39
CA ASP A 154 6.58 10.78 17.64
C ASP A 154 5.07 10.73 17.43
N GLN A 155 4.57 10.87 16.20
CA GLN A 155 3.15 10.73 15.88
C GLN A 155 2.81 9.29 15.52
N CYS A 156 1.75 8.77 16.14
CA CYS A 156 1.16 7.49 15.81
C CYS A 156 -0.07 7.72 14.92
N CYS A 157 -0.08 7.12 13.74
CA CYS A 157 -1.13 7.27 12.74
C CYS A 157 -1.57 5.88 12.24
N PHE A 158 -2.82 5.75 11.82
CA PHE A 158 -3.22 4.62 10.98
C PHE A 158 -3.06 5.03 9.52
N ASN A 159 -2.40 4.19 8.73
CA ASN A 159 -2.23 4.46 7.30
C ASN A 159 -3.00 3.42 6.49
N ASP A 160 -4.07 3.88 5.84
CA ASP A 160 -4.97 3.04 5.02
C ASP A 160 -4.28 2.40 3.81
N PHE A 161 -3.20 3.00 3.30
CA PHE A 161 -2.46 2.44 2.16
C PHE A 161 -1.68 1.18 2.53
N VAL A 162 -1.17 1.13 3.75
CA VAL A 162 -0.45 -0.04 4.26
C VAL A 162 -1.29 -0.85 5.23
N ASP A 163 -2.51 -0.42 5.56
CA ASP A 163 -3.44 -1.03 6.54
C ASP A 163 -2.77 -1.34 7.90
N HIS A 164 -1.86 -0.47 8.32
CA HIS A 164 -1.05 -0.66 9.53
C HIS A 164 -0.94 0.64 10.32
N THR A 165 -0.69 0.49 11.62
CA THR A 165 -0.22 1.59 12.46
C THR A 165 1.21 1.94 12.07
N VAL A 166 1.48 3.23 11.94
CA VAL A 166 2.80 3.77 11.57
C VAL A 166 3.22 4.86 12.54
N CYS A 167 4.52 4.95 12.79
CA CYS A 167 5.13 6.10 13.43
C CYS A 167 5.70 7.02 12.37
N ALA A 168 5.23 8.27 12.34
CA ALA A 168 5.61 9.29 11.38
C ALA A 168 5.94 10.60 12.10
N LYS A 169 6.65 11.49 11.40
CA LYS A 169 6.85 12.85 11.88
C LYS A 169 5.56 13.68 11.82
N GLU A 170 4.78 13.47 10.77
CA GLU A 170 3.47 14.09 10.52
C GLU A 170 2.52 13.02 9.98
N CYS A 171 1.31 12.94 10.51
CA CYS A 171 0.28 12.05 9.99
C CYS A 171 -0.35 12.60 8.69
N PRO A 172 -0.65 11.73 7.71
CA PRO A 172 -1.47 12.08 6.54
C PRO A 172 -2.92 12.42 6.91
#